data_AF-A0A8S8XE75-F1
#
_entry.id   AF-A0A8S8XE75-F1
#
_cell.length_a   1.000
_cell.length_b   1.000
_cell.length_c   1.000
_cell.angle_alpha   90.00
_cell.angle_beta   90.00
_cell.angle_gamma   90.00
#
_symmetry.space_group_name_H-M   'P 1'
#
loop_
_entity.id
_entity.type
_entity.pdbx_description
1 polymer ?
#
loop_
_entity_poly.entity_id
_entity_poly.type
_entity_poly.pdbx_seq_one_letter_code
_entity_poly.pdbx_strand_id
1 'polypeptide(L)'
;MAEVDLLAARDPVLAGTNKEIAPAVWTRLLDDDAIYTDENGKRFSKNEMVATIKPLPTGVTGNLGPVDLRVRRHGDSAVVTYDIDEHEDYHGARLHALYRVTDSWVRRKQGWRLVAGQVLAVPHDPPAVTLPATQLDDYVGSYALGGTERYVITRDGDGIAGSRNGGAAKKIACELRDVFFTPGSPRSRKIFQRDANGRVTGFVDRREGEDVVWVRRG
;
A
#
# COMPACT_ATOMS: atom_id res chain seq x y z
N MET A 1 -26.57 15.57 14.61
CA MET A 1 -27.47 14.91 13.62
C MET A 1 -26.86 14.84 12.22
N ALA A 2 -26.26 15.89 11.66
CA ALA A 2 -25.76 15.87 10.27
C ALA A 2 -24.54 14.98 9.96
N GLU A 3 -23.59 14.85 10.90
CA GLU A 3 -22.42 13.96 10.75
C GLU A 3 -22.83 12.49 10.91
N VAL A 4 -23.75 12.22 11.84
CA VAL A 4 -24.38 10.91 12.07
C VAL A 4 -25.09 10.39 10.81
N ASP A 5 -25.65 11.26 9.99
CA ASP A 5 -26.36 10.90 8.74
C ASP A 5 -25.40 10.44 7.62
N LEU A 6 -24.20 11.05 7.54
CA LEU A 6 -23.13 10.63 6.63
C LEU A 6 -22.48 9.33 7.12
N LEU A 7 -22.26 9.22 8.42
CA LEU A 7 -21.81 7.98 9.05
C LEU A 7 -22.81 6.86 8.80
N ALA A 8 -24.11 7.07 9.01
CA ALA A 8 -25.16 6.09 8.73
C ALA A 8 -25.31 5.76 7.24
N ALA A 9 -25.02 6.70 6.34
CA ALA A 9 -24.98 6.41 4.90
C ALA A 9 -23.81 5.49 4.53
N ARG A 10 -22.67 5.60 5.24
CA ARG A 10 -21.46 4.82 4.99
C ARG A 10 -21.38 3.53 5.83
N ASP A 11 -22.06 3.47 6.97
CA ASP A 11 -22.07 2.35 7.92
C ASP A 11 -22.40 0.99 7.26
N PRO A 12 -23.40 0.86 6.37
CA PRO A 12 -23.65 -0.41 5.66
C PRO A 12 -22.53 -0.84 4.70
N VAL A 13 -21.67 0.09 4.27
CA VAL A 13 -20.49 -0.20 3.45
C VAL A 13 -19.28 -0.53 4.33
N LEU A 14 -19.23 -0.02 5.56
CA LEU A 14 -18.12 -0.21 6.48
C LEU A 14 -18.31 -1.40 7.43
N ALA A 15 -19.55 -1.74 7.79
CA ALA A 15 -19.91 -2.81 8.72
C ALA A 15 -19.88 -4.21 8.09
N GLY A 16 -19.49 -4.32 6.82
CA GLY A 16 -19.46 -5.58 6.10
C GLY A 16 -18.22 -6.41 6.42
N THR A 17 -18.38 -7.50 7.17
CA THR A 17 -17.69 -8.72 6.77
C THR A 17 -18.10 -9.01 5.32
N ASN A 18 -17.18 -9.50 4.48
CA ASN A 18 -17.37 -9.68 3.03
C ASN A 18 -18.58 -10.56 2.60
N LYS A 19 -19.42 -10.99 3.54
CA LYS A 19 -20.68 -11.71 3.29
C LYS A 19 -21.88 -10.81 2.96
N GLU A 20 -21.90 -9.50 3.29
CA GLU A 20 -23.16 -8.75 3.26
C GLU A 20 -23.12 -7.29 2.76
N ILE A 21 -22.08 -6.81 2.08
CA ILE A 21 -22.26 -5.54 1.35
C ILE A 21 -23.02 -5.82 0.05
N ALA A 22 -24.34 -5.90 0.17
CA ALA A 22 -25.22 -6.26 -0.93
C ALA A 22 -25.09 -5.24 -2.09
N PRO A 23 -25.11 -5.67 -3.36
CA PRO A 23 -25.15 -4.79 -4.54
C PRO A 23 -26.21 -3.67 -4.47
N ALA A 24 -27.32 -3.92 -3.74
CA ALA A 24 -28.38 -2.93 -3.50
C ALA A 24 -27.91 -1.72 -2.66
N VAL A 25 -27.01 -1.92 -1.69
CA VAL A 25 -26.46 -0.84 -0.86
C VAL A 25 -25.65 0.11 -1.73
N TRP A 26 -24.73 -0.42 -2.54
CA TRP A 26 -23.92 0.38 -3.46
C TRP A 26 -24.75 1.05 -4.54
N THR A 27 -25.72 0.35 -5.13
CA THR A 27 -26.68 0.93 -6.10
C THR A 27 -27.41 2.15 -5.53
N ARG A 28 -27.80 2.11 -4.25
CA ARG A 28 -28.48 3.21 -3.56
C ARG A 28 -27.54 4.38 -3.26
N LEU A 29 -26.31 4.10 -2.84
CA LEU A 29 -25.38 5.12 -2.35
C LEU A 29 -24.65 5.86 -3.47
N LEU A 30 -24.31 5.19 -4.57
CA LEU A 30 -23.63 5.80 -5.70
C LEU A 30 -24.56 6.76 -6.46
N ASP A 31 -24.06 7.95 -6.78
CA ASP A 31 -24.69 8.84 -7.77
C ASP A 31 -24.64 8.19 -9.17
N ASP A 32 -25.56 8.56 -10.06
CA ASP A 32 -25.64 7.95 -11.39
C ASP A 32 -24.44 8.31 -12.27
N ASP A 33 -23.78 9.45 -11.98
CA ASP A 33 -22.55 9.90 -12.62
C ASP A 33 -21.27 9.56 -11.82
N ALA A 34 -21.37 8.68 -10.82
CA ALA A 34 -20.26 8.39 -9.92
C ALA A 34 -19.04 7.79 -10.63
N ILE A 35 -17.85 8.24 -10.22
CA ILE A 35 -16.56 7.69 -10.62
C ILE A 35 -15.90 7.03 -9.42
N TYR A 36 -15.68 5.72 -9.50
CA TYR A 36 -14.96 4.97 -8.47
C TYR A 36 -13.61 4.51 -8.99
N THR A 37 -12.55 4.66 -8.19
CA THR A 37 -11.20 4.16 -8.51
C THR A 37 -10.77 3.16 -7.44
N ASP A 38 -10.45 1.94 -7.85
CA ASP A 38 -9.94 0.90 -6.96
C ASP A 38 -8.45 1.10 -6.61
N GLU A 39 -7.95 0.26 -5.71
CA GLU A 39 -6.57 0.27 -5.24
C GLU A 39 -5.53 -0.02 -6.33
N ASN A 40 -5.95 -0.58 -7.47
CA ASN A 40 -5.12 -0.85 -8.65
C ASN A 40 -5.14 0.33 -9.65
N GLY A 41 -5.88 1.40 -9.35
CA GLY A 41 -6.02 2.58 -10.21
C GLY A 41 -7.02 2.40 -11.35
N LYS A 42 -7.78 1.30 -11.38
CA LYS A 42 -8.84 1.11 -12.38
C LYS A 42 -10.04 1.96 -12.02
N ARG A 43 -10.57 2.66 -13.03
CA ARG A 43 -11.79 3.47 -12.90
C ARG A 43 -13.03 2.68 -13.30
N PHE A 44 -14.12 2.94 -12.60
CA PHE A 44 -15.43 2.33 -12.79
C PHE A 44 -16.51 3.41 -12.77
N SER A 45 -17.50 3.27 -13.65
CA SER A 45 -18.83 3.86 -13.47
C SER A 45 -19.59 3.16 -12.33
N LYS A 46 -20.72 3.73 -11.91
CA LYS A 46 -21.63 3.10 -10.94
C LYS A 46 -21.98 1.65 -11.30
N ASN A 47 -22.42 1.40 -12.53
CA ASN A 47 -22.85 0.06 -12.95
C ASN A 47 -21.68 -0.93 -12.96
N GLU A 48 -20.51 -0.50 -13.41
CA GLU A 48 -19.32 -1.35 -13.41
C GLU A 48 -18.84 -1.66 -11.99
N MET A 49 -18.87 -0.68 -11.08
CA MET A 49 -18.54 -0.88 -9.66
C MET A 49 -19.50 -1.89 -9.03
N VAL A 50 -20.82 -1.70 -9.18
CA VAL A 50 -21.80 -2.61 -8.59
C VAL A 50 -21.62 -4.04 -9.10
N ALA A 51 -21.20 -4.21 -10.36
CA ALA A 51 -20.93 -5.52 -10.95
C ALA A 51 -19.66 -6.22 -10.43
N THR A 52 -18.73 -5.50 -9.75
CA THR A 52 -17.57 -6.14 -9.10
C THR A 52 -17.94 -6.82 -7.80
N ILE A 53 -19.07 -6.45 -7.18
CA ILE A 53 -19.52 -6.99 -5.90
C ILE A 53 -20.00 -8.43 -6.09
N LYS A 54 -19.19 -9.38 -5.61
CA LYS A 54 -19.46 -10.81 -5.68
C LYS A 54 -19.13 -11.44 -4.33
N PRO A 55 -19.78 -12.55 -3.96
CA PRO A 55 -19.36 -13.33 -2.80
C PRO A 55 -17.89 -13.74 -2.93
N LEU A 56 -17.19 -13.78 -1.81
CA LEU A 56 -15.84 -14.35 -1.77
C LEU A 56 -15.86 -15.81 -2.23
N PRO A 57 -14.80 -16.26 -2.92
CA PRO A 57 -14.68 -17.66 -3.31
C PRO A 57 -14.53 -18.57 -2.09
N THR A 58 -14.83 -19.86 -2.28
CA THR A 58 -14.63 -20.88 -1.24
C THR A 58 -13.19 -20.91 -0.73
N GLY A 59 -13.02 -20.94 0.59
CA GLY A 59 -11.71 -20.95 1.24
C GLY A 59 -11.11 -19.57 1.48
N VAL A 60 -11.86 -18.51 1.18
CA VAL A 60 -11.47 -17.13 1.46
C VAL A 60 -12.49 -16.48 2.39
N THR A 61 -12.02 -15.83 3.44
CA THR A 61 -12.86 -15.02 4.34
C THR A 61 -12.15 -13.72 4.67
N GLY A 62 -12.91 -12.64 4.88
CA GLY A 62 -12.32 -11.34 5.18
C GLY A 62 -13.18 -10.54 6.14
N ASN A 63 -12.52 -9.73 6.95
CA ASN A 63 -13.11 -8.72 7.79
C ASN A 63 -12.52 -7.36 7.44
N LEU A 64 -13.39 -6.36 7.28
CA LEU A 64 -13.03 -4.99 6.97
C LEU A 64 -13.48 -4.12 8.14
N GLY A 65 -12.57 -3.36 8.73
CA GLY A 65 -12.88 -2.41 9.80
C GLY A 65 -12.51 -0.98 9.41
N PRO A 66 -13.42 0.00 9.42
CA PRO A 66 -13.03 1.39 9.26
C PRO A 66 -12.24 1.87 10.48
N VAL A 67 -11.12 2.55 10.24
CA VAL A 67 -10.36 3.25 11.28
C VAL A 67 -10.00 4.66 10.81
N ASP A 68 -9.65 5.53 11.75
CA ASP A 68 -9.23 6.91 11.48
C ASP A 68 -10.19 7.75 10.61
N LEU A 69 -11.49 7.57 10.84
CA LEU A 69 -12.55 8.24 10.10
C LEU A 69 -12.58 9.74 10.35
N ARG A 70 -12.57 10.51 9.25
CA ARG A 70 -12.71 11.97 9.27
C ARG A 70 -13.75 12.41 8.25
N VAL A 71 -14.64 13.28 8.69
CA VAL A 71 -15.66 13.90 7.85
C VAL A 71 -15.39 15.40 7.76
N ARG A 72 -15.51 15.97 6.56
CA ARG A 72 -15.46 17.42 6.31
C ARG A 72 -16.64 17.79 5.43
N ARG A 73 -17.55 18.63 5.94
CA ARG A 73 -18.73 19.06 5.21
C ARG A 73 -18.53 20.46 4.64
N HIS A 74 -19.02 20.66 3.41
CA HIS A 74 -18.97 21.91 2.66
C HIS A 74 -20.35 22.18 2.04
N GLY A 75 -21.29 22.71 2.84
CA GLY A 75 -22.66 22.95 2.39
C GLY A 75 -23.39 21.65 2.02
N ASP A 76 -23.70 21.48 0.73
CA ASP A 76 -24.33 20.28 0.18
C ASP A 76 -23.32 19.26 -0.37
N SER A 77 -22.02 19.44 -0.11
CA SER A 77 -21.01 18.41 -0.33
C SER A 77 -20.31 18.00 0.96
N ALA A 78 -19.65 16.84 0.92
CA ALA A 78 -18.78 16.38 2.00
C ALA A 78 -17.62 15.55 1.44
N VAL A 79 -16.48 15.61 2.11
CA VAL A 79 -15.33 14.73 1.89
C VAL A 79 -15.20 13.83 3.12
N VAL A 80 -15.10 12.53 2.89
CA VAL A 80 -14.92 11.53 3.93
C VAL A 80 -13.61 10.79 3.65
N THR A 81 -12.73 10.74 4.65
CA THR A 81 -11.48 10.00 4.57
C THR A 81 -11.38 9.02 5.72
N TYR A 82 -10.96 7.80 5.47
CA TYR A 82 -10.78 6.77 6.49
C TYR A 82 -9.83 5.70 5.96
N ASP A 83 -9.39 4.82 6.84
CA ASP A 83 -8.70 3.60 6.45
C ASP A 83 -9.61 2.39 6.60
N ILE A 84 -9.46 1.43 5.70
CA ILE A 84 -10.00 0.08 5.85
C ILE A 84 -8.86 -0.78 6.38
N ASP A 85 -9.03 -1.28 7.59
CA ASP A 85 -8.20 -2.29 8.23
C ASP A 85 -8.72 -3.68 7.83
N GLU A 86 -8.12 -4.24 6.77
CA GLU A 86 -8.51 -5.53 6.19
C GLU A 86 -7.71 -6.66 6.82
N HIS A 87 -8.43 -7.66 7.31
CA HIS A 87 -7.87 -8.94 7.72
C HIS A 87 -8.53 -10.05 6.89
N GLU A 88 -7.72 -10.76 6.11
CA GLU A 88 -8.18 -11.83 5.23
C GLU A 88 -7.56 -13.17 5.66
N ASP A 89 -8.36 -14.23 5.61
CA ASP A 89 -7.88 -15.60 5.59
C ASP A 89 -8.03 -16.12 4.16
N TYR A 90 -6.89 -16.41 3.53
CA TYR A 90 -6.80 -16.93 2.18
C TYR A 90 -6.25 -18.37 2.25
N HIS A 91 -7.14 -19.35 2.22
CA HIS A 91 -6.80 -20.77 2.35
C HIS A 91 -5.95 -21.10 3.59
N GLY A 92 -6.22 -20.44 4.73
CA GLY A 92 -5.48 -20.58 5.99
C GLY A 92 -4.27 -19.67 6.14
N ALA A 93 -3.87 -18.94 5.09
CA ALA A 93 -2.88 -17.88 5.18
C ALA A 93 -3.56 -16.58 5.64
N ARG A 94 -3.03 -15.97 6.71
CA ARG A 94 -3.54 -14.70 7.22
C ARG A 94 -2.86 -13.54 6.53
N LEU A 95 -3.65 -12.67 5.92
CA LEU A 95 -3.21 -11.45 5.27
C LEU A 95 -3.76 -10.24 6.04
N HIS A 96 -2.98 -9.18 6.03
CA HIS A 96 -3.34 -7.89 6.63
C HIS A 96 -3.00 -6.78 5.64
N ALA A 97 -3.97 -5.91 5.37
CA ALA A 97 -3.81 -4.79 4.48
C ALA A 97 -4.50 -3.55 5.04
N LEU A 98 -3.94 -2.38 4.72
CA LEU A 98 -4.57 -1.10 5.01
C LEU A 98 -4.88 -0.41 3.68
N TYR A 99 -6.12 0.04 3.52
CA TYR A 99 -6.52 0.86 2.37
C TYR A 99 -6.99 2.22 2.81
N ARG A 100 -6.40 3.29 2.28
CA ARG A 100 -6.86 4.64 2.52
C ARG A 100 -7.92 5.00 1.50
N VAL A 101 -9.10 5.38 1.98
CA VAL A 101 -10.23 5.76 1.16
C VAL A 101 -10.46 7.27 1.24
N THR A 102 -10.74 7.88 0.10
CA THR A 102 -11.29 9.23 0.01
C THR A 102 -12.57 9.20 -0.80
N ASP A 103 -13.67 9.55 -0.17
CA ASP A 103 -14.98 9.67 -0.79
C ASP A 103 -15.43 11.12 -0.86
N SER A 104 -16.02 11.50 -2.00
CA SER A 104 -16.72 12.76 -2.19
C SER A 104 -18.21 12.50 -2.29
N TRP A 105 -18.98 13.23 -1.49
CA TRP A 105 -20.42 13.09 -1.37
C TRP A 105 -21.13 14.39 -1.74
N VAL A 106 -22.31 14.26 -2.32
CA VAL A 106 -23.23 15.38 -2.59
C VAL A 106 -24.61 15.05 -2.04
N ARG A 107 -25.27 16.05 -1.44
CA ARG A 107 -26.64 15.94 -0.96
C ARG A 107 -27.60 16.12 -2.14
N ARG A 108 -28.36 15.08 -2.45
CA ARG A 108 -29.46 15.11 -3.42
C ARG A 108 -30.80 15.12 -2.68
N LYS A 109 -31.90 15.29 -3.42
CA LYS A 109 -33.27 15.22 -2.86
C LYS A 109 -33.53 13.90 -2.12
N GLN A 110 -32.92 12.81 -2.58
CA GLN A 110 -33.05 11.47 -2.02
C GLN A 110 -32.00 11.15 -0.93
N GLY A 111 -31.30 12.17 -0.42
CA GLY A 111 -30.22 12.03 0.57
C GLY A 111 -28.82 12.14 -0.05
N TRP A 112 -27.81 11.80 0.75
CA TRP A 112 -26.41 11.81 0.31
C TRP A 112 -26.14 10.76 -0.76
N ARG A 113 -25.31 11.12 -1.74
CA ARG A 113 -24.83 10.24 -2.81
C ARG A 113 -23.32 10.38 -2.95
N LEU A 114 -22.63 9.25 -3.13
CA LEU A 114 -21.21 9.19 -3.42
C LEU A 114 -21.02 9.50 -4.90
N VAL A 115 -20.38 10.63 -5.19
CA VAL A 115 -20.11 11.09 -6.57
C VAL A 115 -18.69 10.72 -7.00
N ALA A 116 -17.77 10.53 -6.06
CA ALA A 116 -16.45 9.99 -6.35
C ALA A 116 -15.92 9.18 -5.16
N GLY A 117 -15.20 8.10 -5.45
CA GLY A 117 -14.47 7.32 -4.47
C GLY A 117 -13.10 6.92 -5.02
N GLN A 118 -12.08 6.98 -4.17
CA GLN A 118 -10.75 6.50 -4.50
C GLN A 118 -10.19 5.69 -3.34
N VAL A 119 -9.68 4.50 -3.67
CA VAL A 119 -8.99 3.62 -2.74
C VAL A 119 -7.50 3.62 -3.06
N LEU A 120 -6.68 3.67 -2.02
CA LEU A 120 -5.22 3.53 -2.10
C LEU A 120 -4.79 2.40 -1.18
N ALA A 121 -4.21 1.32 -1.73
CA ALA A 121 -3.48 0.37 -0.91
C ALA A 121 -2.30 1.08 -0.25
N VAL A 122 -2.31 1.17 1.09
CA VAL A 122 -1.28 1.85 1.87
C VAL A 122 -0.07 0.91 1.98
N PRO A 123 1.06 1.21 1.34
CA PRO A 123 2.23 0.35 1.44
C PRO A 123 2.76 0.39 2.87
N HIS A 124 3.09 -0.78 3.41
CA HIS A 124 3.79 -0.93 4.67
C HIS A 124 5.12 -1.64 4.44
N ASP A 125 6.01 -1.54 5.42
CA ASP A 125 7.31 -2.22 5.34
C ASP A 125 7.08 -3.74 5.29
N PRO A 126 7.76 -4.47 4.39
CA PRO A 126 7.66 -5.93 4.39
C PRO A 126 8.29 -6.52 5.66
N PRO A 127 7.96 -7.76 6.02
CA PRO A 127 8.60 -8.43 7.15
C PRO A 127 10.11 -8.53 6.93
N ALA A 128 10.87 -8.25 7.99
CA ALA A 128 12.33 -8.36 7.95
C ALA A 128 12.79 -9.75 8.38
N VAL A 129 13.78 -10.30 7.67
CA VAL A 129 14.51 -11.50 8.04
C VAL A 129 15.93 -11.15 8.52
N THR A 130 16.49 -11.98 9.39
CA THR A 130 17.89 -11.84 9.82
C THR A 130 18.77 -12.72 8.94
N LEU A 131 19.79 -12.11 8.32
CA LEU A 131 20.83 -12.85 7.61
C LEU A 131 22.04 -13.10 8.53
N PRO A 132 22.80 -14.19 8.31
CA PRO A 132 24.10 -14.37 8.97
C PRO A 132 25.04 -13.18 8.69
N ALA A 133 25.88 -12.83 9.68
CA ALA A 133 26.83 -11.73 9.54
C ALA A 133 27.73 -11.86 8.29
N THR A 134 28.24 -13.08 8.04
CA THR A 134 29.06 -13.39 6.86
C THR A 134 28.36 -13.14 5.54
N GLN A 135 27.04 -13.31 5.48
CA GLN A 135 26.26 -13.04 4.27
C GLN A 135 25.99 -11.54 4.12
N LEU A 136 25.81 -10.82 5.23
CA LEU A 136 25.65 -9.37 5.20
C LEU A 136 26.91 -8.65 4.71
N ASP A 137 28.08 -9.22 4.98
CA ASP A 137 29.38 -8.71 4.52
C ASP A 137 29.49 -8.67 2.99
N ASP A 138 28.76 -9.54 2.27
CA ASP A 138 28.71 -9.51 0.80
C ASP A 138 28.23 -8.16 0.24
N TYR A 139 27.34 -7.48 0.98
CA TYR A 139 26.71 -6.23 0.56
C TYR A 139 27.46 -4.98 1.04
N VAL A 140 28.41 -5.13 1.97
CA VAL A 140 29.23 -4.02 2.44
C VAL A 140 30.13 -3.55 1.29
N GLY A 141 30.19 -2.23 1.11
CA GLY A 141 30.99 -1.64 0.03
C GLY A 141 30.44 -0.32 -0.47
N SER A 142 31.06 0.17 -1.53
CA SER A 142 30.63 1.38 -2.23
C SER A 142 29.97 1.03 -3.54
N TYR A 143 28.89 1.73 -3.85
CA TYR A 143 28.11 1.58 -5.06
C TYR A 143 28.00 2.95 -5.72
N ALA A 144 27.97 2.99 -7.05
CA ALA A 144 27.87 4.22 -7.79
C ALA A 144 26.70 4.20 -8.76
N LEU A 145 26.06 5.35 -8.88
CA LEU A 145 25.06 5.65 -9.91
C LEU A 145 25.65 6.73 -10.82
N GLY A 146 25.88 6.37 -12.09
CA GLY A 146 26.61 7.24 -13.02
C GLY A 146 28.01 7.60 -12.50
N GLY A 147 28.43 8.85 -12.74
CA GLY A 147 29.77 9.34 -12.38
C GLY A 147 29.84 10.13 -11.06
N THR A 148 28.72 10.51 -10.46
CA THR A 148 28.68 11.49 -9.36
C THR A 148 28.06 10.96 -8.08
N GLU A 149 27.13 10.02 -8.16
CA GLU A 149 26.39 9.53 -7.01
C GLU A 149 27.09 8.32 -6.40
N ARG A 150 27.24 8.33 -5.06
CA ARG A 150 27.81 7.23 -4.28
C ARG A 150 26.85 6.79 -3.19
N TYR A 151 26.65 5.49 -3.07
CA TYR A 151 25.94 4.86 -1.96
C TYR A 151 26.91 3.93 -1.23
N VAL A 152 27.13 4.14 0.06
CA VAL A 152 28.04 3.34 0.88
C VAL A 152 27.22 2.51 1.84
N ILE A 153 27.43 1.20 1.84
CA ILE A 153 26.83 0.26 2.78
C ILE A 153 27.90 -0.17 3.77
N THR A 154 27.61 -0.03 5.06
CA THR A 154 28.50 -0.40 6.16
C THR A 154 27.78 -1.33 7.13
N ARG A 155 28.57 -2.08 7.91
CA ARG A 155 28.06 -2.78 9.09
C ARG A 155 27.48 -1.79 10.09
N ASP A 156 26.39 -2.20 10.75
CA ASP A 156 25.75 -1.47 11.84
C ASP A 156 25.26 -2.50 12.88
N GLY A 157 26.10 -2.80 13.87
CA GLY A 157 25.92 -3.92 14.79
C GLY A 157 25.71 -5.24 14.04
N ASP A 158 24.59 -5.91 14.31
CA ASP A 158 24.20 -7.16 13.65
C ASP A 158 23.61 -6.97 12.24
N GLY A 159 23.31 -5.73 11.84
CA GLY A 159 22.76 -5.38 10.53
C GLY A 159 23.72 -4.60 9.63
N ILE A 160 23.12 -3.90 8.66
CA ILE A 160 23.80 -2.98 7.76
C ILE A 160 23.03 -1.65 7.67
N ALA A 161 23.77 -0.58 7.38
CA ALA A 161 23.23 0.74 7.11
C ALA A 161 23.79 1.29 5.80
N GLY A 162 23.04 2.18 5.15
CA GLY A 162 23.44 2.82 3.91
C GLY A 162 23.45 4.34 4.01
N SER A 163 24.46 4.96 3.43
CA SER A 163 24.60 6.42 3.29
C SER A 163 24.73 6.80 1.82
N ARG A 164 23.98 7.80 1.39
CA ARG A 164 24.09 8.38 0.05
C ARG A 164 24.89 9.69 0.13
N ASN A 165 25.94 9.81 -0.68
CA ASN A 165 26.81 10.98 -0.79
C ASN A 165 27.32 11.53 0.56
N GLY A 166 27.60 10.65 1.53
CA GLY A 166 28.08 11.04 2.87
C GLY A 166 27.00 11.59 3.81
N GLY A 167 25.71 11.55 3.43
CA GLY A 167 24.60 11.91 4.30
C GLY A 167 24.41 10.94 5.48
N ALA A 168 23.43 11.22 6.33
CA ALA A 168 23.11 10.36 7.47
C ALA A 168 22.85 8.91 7.04
N ALA A 169 23.52 7.96 7.69
CA ALA A 169 23.31 6.55 7.44
C ALA A 169 21.91 6.13 7.91
N LYS A 170 21.22 5.35 7.09
CA LYS A 170 19.92 4.75 7.41
C LYS A 170 20.06 3.24 7.51
N LYS A 171 19.44 2.65 8.53
CA LYS A 171 19.32 1.20 8.63
C LYS A 171 18.69 0.64 7.36
N ILE A 172 19.24 -0.49 6.89
CA ILE A 172 18.69 -1.26 5.79
C ILE A 172 18.28 -2.63 6.36
N ALA A 173 17.02 -3.00 6.18
CA ALA A 173 16.48 -4.29 6.58
C ALA A 173 16.42 -5.25 5.39
N CYS A 174 16.50 -6.55 5.66
CA CYS A 174 16.44 -7.60 4.66
C CYS A 174 15.00 -8.13 4.58
N GLU A 175 14.36 -8.09 3.43
CA GLU A 175 13.06 -8.73 3.19
C GLU A 175 13.26 -10.21 2.84
N LEU A 176 14.24 -10.48 1.97
CA LEU A 176 14.68 -11.80 1.54
C LEU A 176 16.16 -11.70 1.16
N ARG A 177 16.88 -12.82 1.04
CA ARG A 177 18.25 -12.81 0.48
C ARG A 177 18.30 -11.97 -0.81
N ASP A 178 19.27 -11.06 -0.87
CA ASP A 178 19.50 -10.10 -1.96
C ASP A 178 18.36 -9.06 -2.17
N VAL A 179 17.33 -9.03 -1.32
CA VAL A 179 16.24 -8.04 -1.37
C VAL A 179 16.15 -7.29 -0.04
N PHE A 180 16.43 -6.00 -0.10
CA PHE A 180 16.49 -5.15 1.07
C PHE A 180 15.57 -3.95 0.93
N PHE A 181 15.23 -3.33 2.04
CA PHE A 181 14.44 -2.11 2.08
C PHE A 181 14.94 -1.18 3.19
N THR A 182 14.58 0.10 3.10
CA THR A 182 14.80 1.06 4.16
C THR A 182 13.50 1.18 4.96
N PRO A 183 13.49 0.87 6.27
CA PRO A 183 12.29 1.01 7.08
C PRO A 183 11.67 2.40 6.98
N GLY A 184 10.33 2.46 6.86
CA GLY A 184 9.55 3.67 6.61
C GLY A 184 9.58 4.15 5.15
N SER A 185 10.17 3.38 4.24
CA SER A 185 10.21 3.68 2.79
C SER A 185 9.66 2.50 1.96
N PRO A 186 8.41 2.08 2.18
CA PRO A 186 7.85 0.82 1.67
C PRO A 186 7.66 0.76 0.15
N ARG A 187 7.80 1.89 -0.54
CA ARG A 187 7.68 1.97 -2.01
C ARG A 187 8.94 1.58 -2.76
N SER A 188 10.08 1.47 -2.07
CA SER A 188 11.40 1.21 -2.69
C SER A 188 12.02 -0.08 -2.18
N ARG A 189 12.64 -0.85 -3.07
CA ARG A 189 13.45 -2.03 -2.73
C ARG A 189 14.84 -1.89 -3.31
N LYS A 190 15.86 -2.32 -2.56
CA LYS A 190 17.23 -2.50 -3.03
C LYS A 190 17.42 -3.97 -3.36
N ILE A 191 17.42 -4.28 -4.65
CA ILE A 191 17.53 -5.65 -5.15
C ILE A 191 18.97 -5.85 -5.65
N PHE A 192 19.77 -6.57 -4.87
CA PHE A 192 21.16 -6.84 -5.19
C PHE A 192 21.27 -7.84 -6.34
N GLN A 193 22.26 -7.58 -7.19
CA GLN A 193 22.59 -8.41 -8.33
C GLN A 193 23.92 -9.10 -8.07
N ARG A 194 24.04 -10.35 -8.52
CA ARG A 194 25.25 -11.16 -8.39
C ARG A 194 25.73 -11.62 -9.76
N ASP A 195 27.03 -11.81 -9.89
CA ASP A 195 27.62 -12.47 -11.05
C ASP A 195 27.46 -14.01 -10.99
N ALA A 196 27.96 -14.71 -12.01
CA ALA A 196 27.94 -16.18 -12.08
C ALA A 196 28.73 -16.87 -10.96
N ASN A 197 29.63 -16.16 -10.28
CA ASN A 197 30.41 -16.66 -9.15
C ASN A 197 29.75 -16.32 -7.81
N GLY A 198 28.54 -15.74 -7.82
CA GLY A 198 27.80 -15.34 -6.63
C GLY A 198 28.29 -14.04 -5.98
N ARG A 199 29.18 -13.28 -6.61
CA ARG A 199 29.67 -12.01 -6.06
C ARG A 199 28.68 -10.89 -6.34
N VAL A 200 28.37 -10.07 -5.33
CA VAL A 200 27.53 -8.88 -5.51
C VAL A 200 28.23 -7.90 -6.47
N THR A 201 27.56 -7.56 -7.56
CA THR A 201 28.03 -6.62 -8.60
C THR A 201 27.37 -5.26 -8.50
N GLY A 202 26.29 -5.15 -7.74
CA GLY A 202 25.49 -3.93 -7.63
C GLY A 202 24.13 -4.18 -7.01
N PHE A 203 23.28 -3.18 -7.05
CA PHE A 203 21.86 -3.33 -6.76
C PHE A 203 21.03 -2.41 -7.66
N VAL A 204 19.76 -2.74 -7.86
CA VAL A 204 18.77 -1.79 -8.39
C VAL A 204 17.95 -1.23 -7.23
N ASP A 205 17.81 0.09 -7.20
CA ASP A 205 16.80 0.75 -6.37
C ASP A 205 15.50 0.78 -7.19
N ARG A 206 14.62 -0.18 -6.91
CA ARG A 206 13.37 -0.37 -7.67
C ARG A 206 12.22 0.37 -7.01
N ARG A 207 11.53 1.19 -7.79
CA ARG A 207 10.32 1.92 -7.38
C ARG A 207 9.31 1.96 -8.53
N GLU A 208 8.06 1.60 -8.25
CA GLU A 208 6.99 1.48 -9.27
C GLU A 208 7.35 0.63 -10.49
N GLY A 209 8.21 -0.38 -10.31
CA GLY A 209 8.70 -1.24 -11.40
C GLY A 209 9.89 -0.68 -12.18
N GLU A 210 10.31 0.56 -11.90
CA GLU A 210 11.45 1.20 -12.56
C GLU A 210 12.74 1.03 -11.75
N ASP A 211 13.84 0.76 -12.44
CA ASP A 211 15.15 0.46 -11.84
C ASP A 211 16.12 1.62 -11.95
N VAL A 212 16.66 2.04 -10.80
CA VAL A 212 17.88 2.87 -10.75
C VAL A 212 19.06 1.96 -10.44
N VAL A 213 19.96 1.79 -11.40
CA VAL A 213 21.07 0.83 -11.32
C VAL A 213 22.27 1.42 -10.59
N TRP A 214 22.69 0.76 -9.50
CA TRP A 214 23.88 1.08 -8.73
C TRP A 214 24.93 -0.01 -8.92
N VAL A 215 26.09 0.35 -9.46
CA VAL A 215 27.19 -0.59 -9.73
C VAL A 215 28.16 -0.58 -8.56
N ARG A 216 28.53 -1.77 -8.06
CA ARG A 216 29.55 -1.90 -7.01
C ARG A 216 30.89 -1.36 -7.53
N ARG A 217 31.53 -0.53 -6.71
CA ARG A 217 32.91 -0.07 -6.89
C ARG A 217 33.80 -0.93 -6.02
N GLY A 218 34.96 -1.31 -6.59
CA GLY A 218 35.90 -2.31 -6.07
C GLY A 218 36.07 -2.32 -4.56
#